data_AF-A0A3B0WKC2-F1
#
_entry.id   AF-A0A3B0WKC2-F1
#
_cell.length_a   1.000
_cell.length_b   1.000
_cell.length_c   1.000
_cell.angle_alpha   90.00
_cell.angle_beta   90.00
_cell.angle_gamma   90.00
#
_symmetry.space_group_name_H-M   'P 1'
#
loop_
_entity.id
_entity.type
_entity.pdbx_description
1 polymer ?
#
loop_
_entity_poly.entity_id
_entity_poly.type
_entity_poly.pdbx_seq_one_letter_code
_entity_poly.pdbx_strand_id
1 'polypeptide(L)'
;MLNKIWAGLIIFGILFALGQDIRDEISNKYNNGITQSISYAPINNSPNSITITFNSIKLKADIKKHYLYIHLNSKISDELQNIATANGSDTLLIARIISTDASKLNILLPELHWNKLRAVTQAAFDMAKFAIKLAIGLIGIMALWLGLMQIAEKSRLIDKLVKIVHPLLHWLFPNIPKDHPALGSISMNMSANILGLGNAATPLGIKAMQQLQELNTQKDQASDEMCMFLALNTSSVQLLPPVTLIALMGTQVAELIIPIILATTCSTITAITVAKFYARKRATTCNS
;
A
#
# COMPACT_ATOMS: atom_id res chain seq x y z
N MET A 1 16.12 9.55 10.91
CA MET A 1 16.54 9.43 9.50
C MET A 1 15.36 9.25 8.54
N LEU A 2 14.34 8.49 8.92
CA LEU A 2 13.18 8.18 8.06
C LEU A 2 12.39 9.41 7.57
N ASN A 3 12.20 10.43 8.42
CA ASN A 3 11.48 11.67 8.03
C ASN A 3 12.17 12.43 6.87
N LYS A 4 13.50 12.37 6.79
CA LYS A 4 14.25 13.03 5.71
C LYS A 4 14.08 12.29 4.38
N ILE A 5 14.01 10.95 4.43
CA ILE A 5 13.78 10.11 3.24
C ILE A 5 12.37 10.35 2.70
N TRP A 6 11.35 10.36 3.57
CA TRP A 6 9.97 10.64 3.17
C TRP A 6 9.80 12.05 2.62
N ALA A 7 10.37 13.05 3.29
CA ALA A 7 10.39 14.42 2.78
C ALA A 7 11.05 14.48 1.39
N GLY A 8 12.17 13.78 1.20
CA GLY A 8 12.85 13.68 -0.09
C GLY A 8 11.97 13.06 -1.18
N LEU A 9 11.29 11.95 -0.90
CA LEU A 9 10.38 11.29 -1.85
C LEU A 9 9.17 12.17 -2.21
N ILE A 10 8.59 12.85 -1.23
CA ILE A 10 7.46 13.77 -1.45
C ILE A 10 7.90 14.96 -2.31
N ILE A 11 9.02 15.60 -1.97
CA ILE A 11 9.58 16.71 -2.73
C ILE A 11 9.88 16.28 -4.16
N PHE A 12 10.51 15.12 -4.34
CA PHE A 12 10.81 14.58 -5.66
C PHE A 12 9.54 14.33 -6.48
N GLY A 13 8.49 13.75 -5.88
CA GLY A 13 7.20 13.54 -6.53
C GLY A 13 6.52 14.85 -6.97
N ILE A 14 6.54 15.87 -6.11
CA ILE A 14 5.98 17.20 -6.41
C ILE A 14 6.78 17.87 -7.53
N LEU A 15 8.12 17.87 -7.46
CA LEU A 15 8.97 18.45 -8.50
C LEU A 15 8.79 17.76 -9.85
N PHE A 16 8.66 16.43 -9.86
CA PHE A 16 8.39 15.68 -11.09
C PHE A 16 7.03 16.04 -11.67
N ALA A 17 5.99 16.13 -10.85
CA ALA A 17 4.64 16.52 -11.28
C ALA A 17 4.63 17.96 -11.84
N LEU A 18 5.26 18.91 -11.14
CA LEU A 18 5.40 20.29 -11.60
C LEU A 18 6.16 20.36 -12.92
N GLY A 19 7.27 19.63 -13.06
CA GLY A 19 8.05 19.59 -14.29
C GLY A 19 7.25 19.07 -15.48
N GLN A 20 6.43 18.02 -15.28
CA GLN A 20 5.54 17.51 -16.32
C GLN A 20 4.42 18.49 -16.65
N ASP A 21 3.77 19.10 -15.65
CA ASP A 21 2.70 20.06 -15.89
C ASP A 21 3.21 21.34 -16.59
N ILE A 22 4.39 21.85 -16.21
CA ILE A 22 5.03 22.98 -16.91
C ILE A 22 5.30 22.63 -18.37
N ARG A 23 5.81 21.43 -18.63
CA ARG A 23 6.04 20.95 -20.00
C ARG A 23 4.72 20.81 -20.77
N ASP A 24 3.68 20.27 -20.16
CA ASP A 24 2.37 20.09 -20.79
C ASP A 24 1.72 21.46 -21.08
N GLU A 25 1.93 22.47 -20.22
CA GLU A 25 1.48 23.86 -20.42
C GLU A 25 2.25 24.55 -21.56
N ILE A 26 3.58 24.46 -21.59
CA ILE A 26 4.41 25.06 -22.64
C ILE A 26 4.11 24.44 -24.02
N SER A 27 3.88 23.13 -24.07
CA SER A 27 3.54 22.43 -25.31
C SER A 27 2.05 22.53 -25.68
N ASN A 28 1.23 23.17 -24.85
CA ASN A 28 -0.22 23.21 -24.93
C ASN A 28 -0.84 21.85 -25.32
N LYS A 29 -0.42 20.79 -24.61
CA LYS A 29 -0.79 19.41 -24.92
C LYS A 29 -2.30 19.19 -24.97
N TYR A 30 -3.05 19.90 -24.12
CA TYR A 30 -4.50 19.78 -24.01
C TYR A 30 -5.27 20.74 -24.93
N ASN A 31 -4.58 21.52 -25.78
CA ASN A 31 -5.19 22.52 -26.66
C ASN A 31 -6.07 23.54 -25.90
N ASN A 32 -5.62 23.95 -24.71
CA ASN A 32 -6.28 24.97 -23.89
C ASN A 32 -6.49 26.25 -24.70
N GLY A 33 -7.70 26.81 -24.65
CA GLY A 33 -8.07 28.03 -25.37
C GLY A 33 -8.20 27.90 -26.91
N ILE A 34 -7.92 26.73 -27.48
CA ILE A 34 -7.95 26.52 -28.94
C ILE A 34 -9.30 25.90 -29.36
N THR A 35 -9.93 26.50 -30.36
CA THR A 35 -11.16 25.95 -30.96
C THR A 35 -10.85 24.77 -31.86
N GLN A 36 -11.62 23.69 -31.73
CA GLN A 36 -11.48 22.47 -32.51
C GLN A 36 -12.70 22.26 -33.39
N SER A 37 -12.48 22.16 -34.70
CA SER A 37 -13.53 21.86 -35.67
C SER A 37 -13.73 20.35 -35.79
N ILE A 38 -14.90 19.88 -35.38
CA ILE A 38 -15.26 18.45 -35.42
C ILE A 38 -16.40 18.21 -36.41
N SER A 39 -16.32 17.12 -37.17
CA SER A 39 -17.42 16.70 -38.06
C SER A 39 -18.49 15.98 -37.25
N TYR A 40 -19.76 16.31 -37.49
CA TYR A 40 -20.90 15.68 -36.82
C TYR A 40 -21.90 15.12 -37.82
N ALA A 41 -22.54 14.01 -37.46
CA ALA A 41 -23.66 13.43 -38.19
C ALA A 41 -24.84 13.16 -37.24
N PRO A 42 -26.08 13.52 -37.60
CA PRO A 42 -27.24 13.23 -36.78
C PRO A 42 -27.48 11.72 -36.67
N ILE A 43 -27.91 11.27 -35.49
CA ILE A 43 -28.33 9.88 -35.29
C ILE A 43 -29.81 9.78 -35.66
N ASN A 44 -30.13 9.03 -36.72
CA ASN A 44 -31.51 8.76 -37.11
C ASN A 44 -32.26 8.14 -35.91
N ASN A 45 -33.33 8.81 -35.44
CA ASN A 45 -34.18 8.51 -34.27
C ASN A 45 -33.92 9.28 -32.96
N SER A 46 -33.09 10.33 -32.92
CA SER A 46 -33.04 11.22 -31.75
C SER A 46 -32.57 12.63 -32.13
N PRO A 47 -33.39 13.69 -31.93
CA PRO A 47 -33.08 15.04 -32.44
C PRO A 47 -31.87 15.70 -31.74
N ASN A 48 -31.49 15.22 -30.56
CA ASN A 48 -30.43 15.83 -29.75
C ASN A 48 -29.14 14.99 -29.67
N SER A 49 -29.13 13.76 -30.20
CA SER A 49 -27.95 12.90 -30.15
C SER A 49 -27.27 12.87 -31.52
N ILE A 50 -25.96 13.12 -31.50
CA ILE A 50 -25.12 13.21 -32.68
C ILE A 50 -23.93 12.27 -32.54
N THR A 51 -23.44 11.79 -33.68
CA THR A 51 -22.14 11.10 -33.75
C THR A 51 -21.09 12.12 -34.18
N ILE A 52 -20.12 12.37 -33.32
CA ILE A 52 -18.98 13.23 -33.64
C ILE A 52 -17.81 12.36 -34.10
N THR A 53 -17.05 12.85 -35.07
CA THR A 53 -15.80 12.21 -35.51
C THR A 53 -14.63 13.06 -35.04
N PHE A 54 -13.84 12.50 -34.12
CA PHE A 54 -12.67 13.14 -33.51
C PHE A 54 -11.43 12.29 -33.80
N ASN A 55 -10.44 12.81 -34.52
CA ASN A 55 -9.22 12.06 -34.90
C ASN A 55 -9.49 10.62 -35.41
N SER A 56 -10.47 10.47 -36.32
CA SER A 56 -10.93 9.19 -36.89
C SER A 56 -11.72 8.26 -35.95
N ILE A 57 -12.02 8.68 -34.72
CA ILE A 57 -12.86 7.94 -33.76
C ILE A 57 -14.27 8.53 -33.76
N LYS A 58 -15.28 7.66 -33.82
CA LYS A 58 -16.69 8.05 -33.72
C LYS A 58 -17.17 7.96 -32.27
N LEU A 59 -17.64 9.08 -31.72
CA LEU A 59 -18.16 9.17 -30.35
C LEU A 59 -19.61 9.62 -30.37
N LYS A 60 -20.39 9.12 -29.39
CA LYS A 60 -21.76 9.58 -29.16
C LYS A 60 -21.69 10.87 -28.35
N ALA A 61 -22.40 11.89 -28.78
CA ALA A 61 -22.51 13.13 -28.04
C ALA A 61 -23.94 13.66 -28.07
N ASP A 62 -24.36 14.32 -26.99
CA ASP A 62 -25.66 14.98 -26.91
C ASP A 62 -25.48 16.50 -26.95
N ILE A 63 -26.24 17.18 -27.80
CA ILE A 63 -26.27 18.64 -27.84
C ILE A 63 -27.35 19.12 -26.88
N LYS A 64 -26.97 19.99 -25.93
CA LYS A 64 -27.92 20.72 -25.07
C LYS A 64 -27.52 22.18 -24.98
N LYS A 65 -28.34 23.06 -25.55
CA LYS A 65 -28.11 24.52 -25.62
C LYS A 65 -26.76 24.85 -26.27
N HIS A 66 -25.82 25.41 -25.52
CA HIS A 66 -24.48 25.81 -25.98
C HIS A 66 -23.39 24.81 -25.57
N TYR A 67 -23.78 23.61 -25.11
CA TYR A 67 -22.85 22.59 -24.63
C TYR A 67 -23.05 21.27 -25.38
N LEU A 68 -21.92 20.61 -25.62
CA LEU A 68 -21.81 19.29 -26.22
C LEU A 68 -21.37 18.30 -25.13
N TYR A 69 -22.19 17.28 -24.90
CA TYR A 69 -21.99 16.24 -23.90
C TYR A 69 -21.43 15.00 -24.59
N ILE A 70 -20.12 14.82 -24.57
CA ILE A 70 -19.43 13.73 -25.26
C ILE A 70 -19.33 12.53 -24.31
N HIS A 71 -19.89 11.39 -24.72
CA HIS A 71 -19.78 10.14 -23.96
C HIS A 71 -18.48 9.44 -24.31
N LEU A 72 -17.61 9.31 -23.32
CA LEU A 72 -16.31 8.68 -23.46
C LEU A 72 -16.44 7.15 -23.41
N ASN A 73 -15.68 6.46 -24.24
CA ASN A 73 -15.55 5.00 -24.24
C ASN A 73 -14.10 4.58 -23.94
N SER A 74 -13.87 3.28 -23.71
CA SER A 74 -12.57 2.72 -23.35
C SER A 74 -11.49 2.76 -24.46
N LYS A 75 -11.79 3.30 -25.65
CA LYS A 75 -10.86 3.39 -26.80
C LYS A 75 -10.36 4.81 -27.08
N ILE A 76 -10.60 5.75 -26.18
CA ILE A 76 -10.27 7.18 -26.37
C ILE A 76 -8.83 7.48 -25.94
N SER A 77 -8.26 8.56 -26.49
CA SER A 77 -6.96 9.08 -26.07
C SER A 77 -6.94 9.52 -24.61
N ASP A 78 -5.83 9.26 -23.93
CA ASP A 78 -5.62 9.63 -22.52
C ASP A 78 -5.88 11.13 -22.27
N GLU A 79 -5.68 12.00 -23.26
CA GLU A 79 -5.89 13.44 -23.16
C GLU A 79 -7.34 13.82 -22.88
N LEU A 80 -8.29 13.30 -23.66
CA LEU A 80 -9.71 13.61 -23.48
C LEU A 80 -10.23 13.03 -22.16
N GLN A 81 -9.72 11.86 -21.76
CA GLN A 81 -10.05 11.26 -20.48
C GLN A 81 -9.54 12.11 -19.30
N ASN A 82 -8.31 12.61 -19.38
CA ASN A 82 -7.75 13.52 -18.36
C ASN A 82 -8.57 14.81 -18.22
N ILE A 83 -9.01 15.41 -19.33
CA ILE A 83 -9.85 16.62 -19.31
C ILE A 83 -11.20 16.33 -18.64
N ALA A 84 -11.82 15.18 -18.95
CA ALA A 84 -13.09 14.77 -18.36
C ALA A 84 -12.96 14.56 -16.83
N THR A 85 -12.00 13.74 -16.40
CA THR A 85 -11.80 13.42 -14.98
C THR A 85 -11.47 14.68 -14.17
N ALA A 86 -10.68 15.60 -14.73
CA ALA A 86 -10.37 16.88 -14.08
C ALA A 86 -11.60 17.80 -13.91
N ASN A 87 -12.65 17.60 -14.70
CA ASN A 87 -13.93 18.33 -14.65
C ASN A 87 -15.04 17.53 -13.93
N GLY A 88 -14.70 16.43 -13.25
CA GLY A 88 -15.60 15.73 -12.33
C GLY A 88 -16.41 14.57 -12.92
N SER A 89 -16.05 14.08 -14.11
CA SER A 89 -16.67 12.88 -14.68
C SER A 89 -15.68 12.02 -15.45
N ASP A 90 -15.70 10.71 -15.24
CA ASP A 90 -14.83 9.76 -15.95
C ASP A 90 -15.40 9.30 -17.30
N THR A 91 -16.68 9.54 -17.52
CA THR A 91 -17.42 9.01 -18.68
C THR A 91 -18.01 10.10 -19.57
N LEU A 92 -18.03 11.35 -19.10
CA LEU A 92 -18.68 12.45 -19.79
C LEU A 92 -17.75 13.65 -19.88
N LEU A 93 -17.49 14.10 -21.10
CA LEU A 93 -16.75 15.32 -21.38
C LEU A 93 -17.71 16.40 -21.88
N ILE A 94 -17.70 17.56 -21.22
CA ILE A 94 -18.58 18.68 -21.56
C ILE A 94 -17.76 19.73 -22.32
N ALA A 95 -18.04 19.92 -23.61
CA ALA A 95 -17.38 20.93 -24.42
C ALA A 95 -18.35 22.09 -24.71
N ARG A 96 -17.84 23.31 -24.85
CA ARG A 96 -18.64 24.49 -25.22
C ARG A 96 -18.72 24.61 -26.74
N ILE A 97 -19.89 24.87 -27.28
CA ILE A 97 -20.12 25.11 -28.71
C ILE A 97 -19.93 26.60 -28.98
N ILE A 98 -19.00 26.96 -29.87
CA ILE A 98 -18.74 28.35 -30.27
C ILE A 98 -19.52 28.71 -31.53
N SER A 99 -19.45 27.86 -32.56
CA SER A 99 -20.24 28.04 -33.77
C SER A 99 -20.57 26.70 -34.43
N THR A 100 -21.63 26.70 -35.23
CA THR A 100 -22.12 25.53 -35.96
C THR A 100 -22.20 25.87 -37.45
N ASP A 101 -21.47 25.12 -38.27
CA ASP A 101 -21.56 25.13 -39.73
C ASP A 101 -22.33 23.90 -40.21
N ALA A 102 -22.74 23.89 -41.49
CA ALA A 102 -23.61 22.85 -42.06
C ALA A 102 -23.16 21.38 -41.85
N SER A 103 -21.85 21.15 -41.64
CA SER A 103 -21.29 19.81 -41.38
C SER A 103 -20.14 19.78 -40.35
N LYS A 104 -19.84 20.95 -39.75
CA LYS A 104 -18.74 21.12 -38.79
C LYS A 104 -19.22 21.86 -37.57
N LEU A 105 -18.74 21.46 -36.40
CA LEU A 105 -19.08 22.08 -35.14
C LEU A 105 -17.76 22.54 -34.49
N ASN A 106 -17.66 23.82 -34.19
CA ASN A 106 -16.48 24.40 -33.56
C ASN A 106 -16.68 24.36 -32.05
N ILE A 107 -15.95 23.47 -31.38
CA ILE A 107 -15.99 23.30 -29.93
C ILE A 107 -14.78 23.92 -29.26
N LEU A 108 -14.97 24.33 -28.01
CA LEU A 108 -13.91 24.65 -27.08
C LEU A 108 -13.96 23.63 -25.94
N LEU A 109 -12.86 22.90 -25.77
CA LEU A 109 -12.71 21.96 -24.66
C LEU A 109 -12.50 22.72 -23.34
N PRO A 110 -12.90 22.15 -22.19
CA PRO A 110 -12.53 22.69 -20.89
C PRO A 110 -11.01 22.77 -20.77
N GLU A 111 -10.53 23.87 -20.20
CA GLU A 111 -9.11 24.05 -19.95
C GLU A 111 -8.65 23.09 -18.84
N LEU A 112 -7.50 22.47 -19.05
CA LEU A 112 -6.86 21.60 -18.08
C LEU A 112 -5.48 22.14 -17.76
N HIS A 113 -5.32 22.57 -16.50
CA HIS A 113 -4.07 23.00 -15.93
C HIS A 113 -3.70 22.13 -14.73
N TRP A 114 -2.39 21.91 -14.54
CA TRP A 114 -1.84 21.27 -13.34
C TRP A 114 -2.38 19.87 -13.03
N ASN A 115 -2.63 19.07 -14.07
CA ASN A 115 -3.26 17.75 -13.93
C ASN A 115 -2.44 16.82 -13.03
N LYS A 116 -1.12 16.77 -13.22
CA LYS A 116 -0.24 15.88 -12.43
C LYS A 116 -0.14 16.34 -10.99
N LEU A 117 -0.02 17.65 -10.75
CA LEU A 117 0.02 18.21 -9.41
C LEU A 117 -1.27 17.96 -8.64
N ARG A 118 -2.42 18.10 -9.30
CA ARG A 118 -3.74 17.75 -8.75
C ARG A 118 -3.79 16.27 -8.38
N ALA A 119 -3.33 15.38 -9.26
CA ALA A 119 -3.31 13.94 -9.00
C ALA A 119 -2.42 13.57 -7.79
N VAL A 120 -1.22 14.15 -7.69
CA VAL A 120 -0.32 13.94 -6.54
C VAL A 120 -0.95 14.44 -5.24
N THR A 121 -1.58 15.61 -5.27
CA THR A 121 -2.26 16.20 -4.11
C THR A 121 -3.43 15.32 -3.66
N GLN A 122 -4.25 14.85 -4.60
CA GLN A 122 -5.38 13.97 -4.31
C GLN A 122 -4.90 12.62 -3.72
N ALA A 123 -3.86 12.02 -4.31
CA ALA A 123 -3.25 10.80 -3.80
C ALA A 123 -2.73 10.97 -2.36
N ALA A 124 -2.15 12.14 -2.03
CA ALA A 124 -1.71 12.45 -0.67
C ALA A 124 -2.89 12.48 0.32
N PHE A 125 -4.00 13.12 -0.03
CA PHE A 125 -5.21 13.12 0.80
C PHE A 125 -5.82 11.73 0.97
N ASP A 126 -5.85 10.94 -0.10
CA ASP A 126 -6.44 9.59 -0.04
C ASP A 126 -5.57 8.63 0.77
N MET A 127 -4.23 8.75 0.69
CA MET A 127 -3.31 8.02 1.57
C MET A 127 -3.46 8.43 3.04
N ALA A 128 -3.71 9.72 3.33
CA ALA A 128 -3.99 10.16 4.70
C ALA A 128 -5.28 9.53 5.25
N LYS A 129 -6.36 9.50 4.46
CA LYS A 129 -7.62 8.82 4.83
C LYS A 129 -7.40 7.31 5.02
N PHE A 130 -6.64 6.69 4.14
CA PHE A 130 -6.30 5.27 4.23
C PHE A 130 -5.52 4.95 5.51
N ALA A 131 -4.54 5.78 5.86
CA ALA A 131 -3.76 5.62 7.09
C ALA A 131 -4.64 5.65 8.35
N ILE A 132 -5.62 6.57 8.43
CA ILE A 132 -6.56 6.62 9.56
C ILE A 132 -7.42 5.36 9.61
N LYS A 133 -7.98 4.92 8.48
CA LYS A 133 -8.79 3.68 8.41
C LYS A 133 -7.98 2.48 8.90
N LEU A 134 -6.73 2.38 8.47
CA LEU A 134 -5.82 1.32 8.90
C LEU A 134 -5.54 1.40 10.40
N ALA A 135 -5.20 2.58 10.92
CA ALA A 135 -4.91 2.78 12.34
C ALA A 135 -6.08 2.38 13.24
N ILE A 136 -7.31 2.81 12.91
CA ILE A 136 -8.52 2.45 13.67
C ILE A 136 -8.77 0.94 13.62
N GLY A 137 -8.62 0.32 12.45
CA GLY A 137 -8.75 -1.14 12.31
C GLY A 137 -7.72 -1.91 13.16
N LEU A 138 -6.47 -1.44 13.18
CA LEU A 138 -5.40 -2.02 13.98
C LEU A 138 -5.63 -1.86 15.49
N ILE A 139 -6.18 -0.73 15.95
CA ILE A 139 -6.50 -0.54 17.38
C ILE A 139 -7.47 -1.63 17.87
N GLY A 140 -8.54 -1.89 17.12
CA GLY A 140 -9.52 -2.90 17.50
C GLY A 140 -8.93 -4.31 17.58
N ILE A 141 -8.13 -4.69 16.58
CA ILE A 141 -7.53 -6.03 16.55
C ILE A 141 -6.44 -6.18 17.62
N MET A 142 -5.64 -5.13 17.88
CA MET A 142 -4.64 -5.13 18.93
C MET A 142 -5.29 -5.24 20.31
N ALA A 143 -6.38 -4.51 20.57
CA ALA A 143 -7.11 -4.58 21.83
C ALA A 143 -7.61 -6.01 22.11
N LEU A 144 -8.15 -6.69 21.10
CA LEU A 144 -8.60 -8.08 21.20
C LEU A 144 -7.44 -9.03 21.56
N TRP A 145 -6.36 -9.00 20.77
CA TRP A 145 -5.25 -9.94 20.95
C TRP A 145 -4.46 -9.69 22.24
N LEU A 146 -4.20 -8.42 22.58
CA LEU A 146 -3.54 -8.07 23.84
C LEU A 146 -4.45 -8.37 25.04
N GLY A 147 -5.76 -8.21 24.92
CA GLY A 147 -6.72 -8.64 25.95
C GLY A 147 -6.68 -10.15 26.19
N LEU A 148 -6.74 -10.95 25.12
CA LEU A 148 -6.64 -12.41 25.20
C LEU A 148 -5.29 -12.86 25.78
N MET A 149 -4.20 -12.21 25.35
CA MET A 149 -2.85 -12.41 25.88
C MET A 149 -2.81 -12.15 27.39
N GLN A 150 -3.44 -11.07 27.86
CA GLN A 150 -3.49 -10.73 29.28
C GLN A 150 -4.23 -11.80 30.10
N ILE A 151 -5.29 -12.41 29.55
CA ILE A 151 -6.00 -13.53 30.18
C ILE A 151 -5.11 -14.77 30.23
N ALA A 152 -4.39 -15.08 29.15
CA ALA A 152 -3.46 -16.21 29.09
C ALA A 152 -2.28 -16.05 30.07
N GLU A 153 -1.80 -14.82 30.25
CA GLU A 153 -0.72 -14.49 31.20
C GLU A 153 -1.21 -14.61 32.65
N LYS A 154 -2.38 -14.02 32.98
CA LYS A 154 -2.98 -14.12 34.31
C LYS A 154 -3.33 -15.56 34.70
N SER A 155 -3.64 -16.43 33.73
CA SER A 155 -3.87 -17.86 33.96
C SER A 155 -2.59 -18.71 34.01
N ARG A 156 -1.40 -18.10 33.88
CA ARG A 156 -0.09 -18.77 33.79
C ARG A 156 0.01 -19.80 32.66
N LEU A 157 -0.85 -19.70 31.65
CA LEU A 157 -0.78 -20.55 30.47
C LEU A 157 0.48 -20.24 29.66
N ILE A 158 0.84 -18.95 29.60
CA ILE A 158 2.05 -18.49 28.92
C ILE A 158 3.31 -19.06 29.55
N ASP A 159 3.41 -19.07 30.89
CA ASP A 159 4.58 -19.62 31.59
C ASP A 159 4.82 -21.09 31.23
N LYS A 160 3.74 -21.87 31.08
CA LYS A 160 3.82 -23.27 30.67
C LYS A 160 4.33 -23.41 29.23
N LEU A 161 3.81 -22.58 28.32
CA LEU A 161 4.23 -22.58 26.92
C LEU A 161 5.70 -22.14 26.79
N VAL A 162 6.08 -21.06 27.47
CA VAL A 162 7.46 -20.56 27.53
C VAL A 162 8.39 -21.64 28.07
N LYS A 163 8.02 -22.38 29.12
CA LYS A 163 8.85 -23.51 29.63
C LYS A 163 9.14 -24.57 28.58
N ILE A 164 8.17 -24.87 27.70
CA ILE A 164 8.35 -25.86 26.62
C ILE A 164 9.33 -25.34 25.57
N VAL A 165 9.22 -24.07 25.17
CA VAL A 165 10.08 -23.47 24.13
C VAL A 165 11.34 -22.80 24.69
N HIS A 166 11.49 -22.76 26.01
CA HIS A 166 12.59 -22.12 26.72
C HIS A 166 13.98 -22.49 26.18
N PRO A 167 14.33 -23.78 25.92
CA PRO A 167 15.67 -24.10 25.41
C PRO A 167 15.97 -23.42 24.07
N LEU A 168 14.96 -23.32 23.19
CA LEU A 168 15.09 -22.62 21.92
C LEU A 168 15.19 -21.10 22.13
N LEU A 169 14.32 -20.52 22.95
CA LEU A 169 14.31 -19.08 23.20
C LEU A 169 15.58 -18.61 23.89
N HIS A 170 16.09 -19.34 24.89
CA HIS A 170 17.33 -18.99 25.57
C HIS A 170 18.54 -19.11 24.64
N TRP A 171 18.52 -20.07 23.71
CA TRP A 171 19.56 -20.18 22.68
C TRP A 171 19.50 -19.04 21.66
N LEU A 172 18.31 -18.57 21.29
CA LEU A 172 18.12 -17.45 20.36
C LEU A 172 18.37 -16.08 21.00
N PHE A 173 17.98 -15.93 22.26
CA PHE A 173 17.96 -14.67 23.01
C PHE A 173 18.66 -14.81 24.37
N PRO A 174 20.00 -14.99 24.38
CA PRO A 174 20.75 -15.33 25.59
C PRO A 174 20.75 -14.23 26.65
N ASN A 175 20.61 -12.96 26.25
CA ASN A 175 20.71 -11.82 27.17
C ASN A 175 19.37 -11.41 27.81
N ILE A 176 18.26 -12.07 27.47
CA ILE A 176 16.96 -11.77 28.08
C ILE A 176 16.87 -12.53 29.43
N PRO A 177 16.54 -11.85 30.55
CA PRO A 177 16.36 -12.53 31.83
C PRO A 177 15.27 -13.59 31.76
N LYS A 178 15.47 -14.72 32.46
CA LYS A 178 14.61 -15.92 32.37
C LYS A 178 13.14 -15.66 32.68
N ASP A 179 12.85 -14.71 33.56
CA ASP A 179 11.48 -14.38 33.99
C ASP A 179 10.96 -13.08 33.37
N HIS A 180 11.65 -12.55 32.34
CA HIS A 180 11.23 -11.31 31.70
C HIS A 180 10.03 -11.55 30.77
N PRO A 181 8.97 -10.72 30.82
CA PRO A 181 7.76 -10.91 30.02
C PRO A 181 7.99 -10.84 28.50
N ALA A 182 9.12 -10.28 28.05
CA ALA A 182 9.56 -10.32 26.65
C ALA A 182 9.56 -11.74 26.07
N LEU A 183 10.00 -12.75 26.84
CA LEU A 183 10.04 -14.14 26.36
C LEU A 183 8.63 -14.68 26.07
N GLY A 184 7.63 -14.32 26.88
CA GLY A 184 6.24 -14.67 26.66
C GLY A 184 5.68 -14.06 25.37
N SER A 185 5.91 -12.76 25.17
CA SER A 185 5.46 -12.05 23.96
C SER A 185 6.13 -12.56 22.69
N ILE A 186 7.45 -12.80 22.73
CA ILE A 186 8.21 -13.39 21.62
C ILE A 186 7.67 -14.78 21.30
N SER A 187 7.47 -15.61 22.32
CA SER A 187 6.94 -16.96 22.16
C SER A 187 5.57 -16.96 21.49
N MET A 188 4.66 -16.10 21.94
CA MET A 188 3.32 -16.01 21.37
C MET A 188 3.32 -15.46 19.95
N ASN A 189 4.14 -14.45 19.66
CA ASN A 189 4.29 -13.94 18.30
C ASN A 189 4.83 -15.04 17.35
N MET A 190 5.88 -15.76 17.76
CA MET A 190 6.41 -16.89 16.98
C MET A 190 5.37 -17.99 16.78
N SER A 191 4.62 -18.37 17.82
CA SER A 191 3.53 -19.34 17.69
C SER A 191 2.43 -18.87 16.74
N ALA A 192 2.02 -17.61 16.81
CA ALA A 192 1.03 -17.03 15.89
C ALA A 192 1.53 -17.06 14.44
N ASN A 193 2.80 -16.73 14.20
CA ASN A 193 3.42 -16.86 12.88
C ASN A 193 3.46 -18.32 12.41
N ILE A 194 3.93 -19.27 13.22
CA ILE A 194 4.02 -20.68 12.81
C ILE A 194 2.64 -21.23 12.43
N LEU A 195 1.58 -20.82 13.14
CA LEU A 195 0.20 -21.27 12.92
C LEU A 195 -0.56 -20.50 11.82
N GLY A 196 0.06 -19.57 11.11
CA GLY A 196 -0.62 -18.82 10.04
C GLY A 196 -1.54 -17.69 10.54
N LEU A 197 -1.51 -17.37 11.84
CA LEU A 197 -2.35 -16.36 12.49
C LEU A 197 -1.73 -14.96 12.41
N GLY A 198 -1.37 -14.51 11.21
CA GLY A 198 -0.64 -13.23 10.99
C GLY A 198 -1.34 -11.98 11.57
N ASN A 199 -2.68 -12.00 11.60
CA ASN A 199 -3.50 -10.94 12.22
C ASN A 199 -3.28 -10.79 13.73
N ALA A 200 -2.86 -11.86 14.42
CA ALA A 200 -2.49 -11.85 15.83
C ALA A 200 -1.01 -11.52 16.03
N ALA A 201 -0.16 -12.00 15.12
CA ALA A 201 1.28 -11.92 15.26
C ALA A 201 1.80 -10.47 15.31
N THR A 202 1.28 -9.58 14.46
CA THR A 202 1.73 -8.18 14.40
C THR A 202 1.52 -7.43 15.73
N PRO A 203 0.33 -7.43 16.37
CA PRO A 203 0.13 -6.87 17.71
C PRO A 203 1.13 -7.40 18.75
N LEU A 204 1.30 -8.73 18.79
CA LEU A 204 2.17 -9.41 19.74
C LEU A 204 3.65 -9.07 19.49
N GLY A 205 4.03 -8.91 18.22
CA GLY A 205 5.37 -8.50 17.81
C GLY A 205 5.71 -7.08 18.22
N ILE A 206 4.77 -6.14 18.08
CA ILE A 206 4.95 -4.76 18.58
C ILE A 206 5.14 -4.77 20.10
N LYS A 207 4.31 -5.53 20.83
CA LYS A 207 4.45 -5.65 22.30
C LYS A 207 5.79 -6.26 22.70
N ALA A 208 6.25 -7.31 22.00
CA ALA A 208 7.56 -7.91 22.21
C ALA A 208 8.70 -6.91 21.96
N MET A 209 8.65 -6.13 20.88
CA MET A 209 9.63 -5.08 20.59
C MET A 209 9.67 -4.00 21.67
N GLN A 210 8.51 -3.58 22.20
CA GLN A 210 8.45 -2.63 23.31
C GLN A 210 9.13 -3.18 24.57
N GLN A 211 8.90 -4.45 24.91
CA GLN A 211 9.54 -5.09 26.07
C GLN A 211 11.04 -5.33 25.87
N LEU A 212 11.48 -5.64 24.65
CA LEU A 212 12.91 -5.66 24.32
C LEU A 212 13.52 -4.26 24.45
N GLN A 213 12.77 -3.21 24.09
CA GLN A 213 13.22 -1.82 24.20
C GLN A 213 13.37 -1.36 25.65
N GLU A 214 12.63 -1.94 26.59
CA GLU A 214 12.83 -1.71 28.03
C GLU A 214 14.22 -2.21 28.47
N LEU A 215 14.61 -3.41 28.04
CA LEU A 215 15.91 -4.05 28.33
C LEU A 215 17.09 -3.40 27.59
N ASN A 216 16.84 -2.72 26.48
CA ASN A 216 17.88 -2.12 25.65
C ASN A 216 18.56 -0.94 26.36
N THR A 217 19.88 -1.00 26.53
CA THR A 217 20.67 0.08 27.15
C THR A 217 20.84 1.28 26.23
N GLN A 218 20.86 1.07 24.90
CA GLN A 218 21.03 2.13 23.90
C GLN A 218 19.71 2.37 23.18
N LYS A 219 18.89 3.31 23.69
CA LYS A 219 17.52 3.51 23.18
C LYS A 219 17.43 3.89 21.70
N ASP A 220 18.46 4.52 21.15
CA ASP A 220 18.51 4.94 19.74
C ASP A 220 19.06 3.88 18.78
N GLN A 221 19.48 2.71 19.29
CA GLN A 221 20.03 1.62 18.48
C GLN A 221 19.31 0.31 18.76
N ALA A 222 19.07 -0.51 17.74
CA ALA A 222 18.50 -1.82 17.95
C ALA A 222 19.47 -2.73 18.72
N SER A 223 18.96 -3.45 19.71
CA SER A 223 19.73 -4.51 20.38
C SER A 223 19.82 -5.75 19.49
N ASP A 224 20.78 -6.63 19.77
CA ASP A 224 20.98 -7.85 18.99
C ASP A 224 19.74 -8.77 19.09
N GLU A 225 19.01 -8.73 20.22
CA GLU A 225 17.75 -9.43 20.43
C GLU A 225 16.64 -8.87 19.54
N MET A 226 16.55 -7.55 19.38
CA MET A 226 15.58 -6.95 18.46
C MET A 226 15.88 -7.32 17.02
N CYS A 227 17.16 -7.28 16.61
CA CYS A 227 17.57 -7.68 15.27
C CYS A 227 17.25 -9.17 15.02
N MET A 228 17.54 -10.05 15.98
CA MET A 228 17.20 -11.47 15.90
C MET A 228 15.68 -11.67 15.80
N PHE A 229 14.90 -10.99 16.65
CA PHE A 229 13.44 -11.11 16.66
C PHE A 229 12.80 -10.61 15.35
N LEU A 230 13.32 -9.50 14.80
CA LEU A 230 12.90 -8.99 13.49
C LEU A 230 13.25 -9.96 12.36
N ALA A 231 14.47 -10.50 12.36
CA ALA A 231 14.92 -11.47 11.38
C ALA A 231 14.01 -12.72 11.39
N LEU A 232 13.69 -13.24 12.58
CA LEU A 232 12.76 -14.36 12.76
C LEU A 232 11.36 -14.04 12.25
N ASN A 233 10.81 -12.84 12.51
CA ASN A 233 9.49 -12.45 11.99
C ASN A 233 9.48 -12.31 10.46
N THR A 234 10.61 -11.91 9.86
CA THR A 234 10.73 -11.74 8.40
C THR A 234 10.90 -13.08 7.68
N SER A 235 11.61 -14.03 8.30
CA SER A 235 11.92 -15.34 7.71
C SER A 235 10.95 -16.46 8.11
N SER A 236 10.10 -16.20 9.11
CA SER A 236 9.33 -17.16 9.92
C SER A 236 8.93 -18.45 9.22
N VAL A 237 9.25 -19.59 9.86
CA VAL A 237 8.72 -20.91 9.47
C VAL A 237 7.21 -20.90 9.65
N GLN A 238 6.48 -21.16 8.56
CA GLN A 238 5.02 -21.18 8.56
C GLN A 238 4.57 -22.62 8.30
N LEU A 239 3.97 -23.25 9.31
CA LEU A 239 3.51 -24.64 9.23
C LEU A 239 2.16 -24.71 8.49
N LEU A 240 1.32 -23.71 8.72
CA LEU A 240 0.04 -23.55 8.04
C LEU A 240 0.13 -22.37 7.08
N PRO A 241 -0.31 -22.52 5.81
CA PRO A 241 -0.37 -21.39 4.89
C PRO A 241 -1.16 -20.23 5.51
N PRO A 242 -0.81 -18.96 5.19
CA PRO A 242 -1.56 -17.81 5.67
C PRO A 242 -3.05 -17.97 5.37
N VAL A 243 -3.92 -17.65 6.33
CA VAL A 243 -5.39 -17.76 6.17
C VAL A 243 -5.89 -17.02 4.92
N THR A 244 -5.21 -15.95 4.52
CA THR A 244 -5.47 -15.23 3.26
C THR A 244 -5.21 -16.08 2.02
N LEU A 245 -4.15 -16.89 2.00
CA LEU A 245 -3.82 -17.80 0.91
C LEU A 245 -4.87 -18.92 0.80
N ILE A 246 -5.33 -19.42 1.95
CA ILE A 246 -6.43 -20.41 2.03
C ILE A 246 -7.72 -19.78 1.48
N ALA A 247 -8.03 -18.53 1.86
CA ALA A 247 -9.22 -17.82 1.38
C ALA A 247 -9.21 -17.54 -0.13
N LEU A 248 -8.02 -17.35 -0.73
CA LEU A 248 -7.88 -17.07 -2.17
C LEU A 248 -7.88 -18.34 -3.03
N MET A 249 -7.22 -19.42 -2.58
CA MET A 249 -7.02 -20.62 -3.41
C MET A 249 -7.86 -21.83 -2.98
N GLY A 250 -8.57 -21.74 -1.85
CA GLY A 250 -9.36 -22.85 -1.33
C GLY A 250 -8.50 -24.09 -1.07
N THR A 251 -8.96 -25.25 -1.54
CA THR A 251 -8.32 -26.56 -1.28
C THR A 251 -6.99 -26.75 -1.99
N GLN A 252 -6.72 -26.00 -3.07
CA GLN A 252 -5.46 -26.08 -3.83
C GLN A 252 -4.25 -25.60 -3.01
N VAL A 253 -4.48 -24.85 -1.94
CA VAL A 253 -3.42 -24.38 -1.04
C VAL A 253 -2.66 -25.53 -0.35
N ALA A 254 -3.27 -26.72 -0.26
CA ALA A 254 -2.66 -27.89 0.36
C ALA A 254 -1.39 -28.34 -0.37
N GLU A 255 -1.34 -28.19 -1.69
CA GLU A 255 -0.16 -28.53 -2.51
C GLU A 255 1.03 -27.62 -2.23
N LEU A 256 0.79 -26.40 -1.72
CA LEU A 256 1.82 -25.42 -1.40
C LEU A 256 2.42 -25.60 -0.01
N ILE A 257 1.83 -26.43 0.87
CA ILE A 257 2.28 -26.58 2.25
C ILE A 257 3.75 -27.02 2.31
N ILE A 258 4.12 -28.05 1.54
CA ILE A 258 5.49 -28.60 1.54
C ILE A 258 6.51 -27.57 1.03
N PRO A 259 6.32 -26.94 -0.15
CA PRO A 259 7.19 -25.85 -0.61
C PRO A 259 7.31 -24.69 0.39
N ILE A 260 6.20 -24.27 1.02
CA ILE A 260 6.20 -23.17 2.00
C ILE A 260 7.06 -23.53 3.22
N ILE A 261 6.88 -24.72 3.79
CA ILE A 261 7.65 -25.15 4.97
C ILE A 261 9.14 -25.23 4.61
N LEU A 262 9.50 -25.80 3.46
CA LEU A 262 10.89 -25.89 3.03
C LEU A 262 11.52 -24.52 2.82
N ALA A 263 10.86 -23.65 2.04
CA ALA A 263 11.37 -22.31 1.75
C ALA A 263 11.53 -21.46 3.02
N THR A 264 10.53 -21.47 3.91
CA THR A 264 10.56 -20.70 5.16
C THR A 264 11.55 -21.26 6.18
N THR A 265 11.77 -22.58 6.20
CA THR A 265 12.82 -23.20 7.03
C THR A 265 14.21 -22.79 6.55
N CYS A 266 14.50 -22.88 5.25
CA CYS A 266 15.77 -22.41 4.68
C CYS A 266 16.01 -20.92 4.94
N SER A 267 14.96 -20.10 4.77
CA SER A 267 15.00 -18.67 5.09
C SER A 267 15.31 -18.43 6.57
N THR A 268 14.63 -19.14 7.47
CA THR A 268 14.81 -18.99 8.93
C THR A 268 16.19 -19.43 9.40
N ILE A 269 16.72 -20.55 8.89
CA ILE A 269 18.08 -20.99 9.21
C ILE A 269 19.09 -19.93 8.78
N THR A 270 18.93 -19.39 7.57
CA THR A 270 19.81 -18.34 7.04
C THR A 270 19.74 -17.08 7.91
N ALA A 271 18.53 -16.63 8.24
CA ALA A 271 18.30 -15.45 9.07
C ALA A 271 18.94 -15.57 10.46
N ILE A 272 18.74 -16.70 11.16
CA ILE A 272 19.34 -16.96 12.47
C ILE A 272 20.86 -16.98 12.37
N THR A 273 21.41 -17.68 11.37
CA THR A 273 22.86 -17.83 11.20
C THR A 273 23.53 -16.49 10.98
N VAL A 274 22.98 -15.67 10.08
CA VAL A 274 23.47 -14.34 9.77
C VAL A 274 23.35 -13.41 10.98
N ALA A 275 22.20 -13.38 11.64
CA ALA A 275 21.98 -12.54 12.82
C ALA A 275 22.95 -12.89 13.96
N LYS A 276 23.17 -14.18 14.24
CA LYS A 276 24.16 -14.64 15.24
C LYS A 276 25.59 -14.28 14.85
N PHE A 277 25.94 -14.41 13.58
CA PHE A 277 27.27 -14.07 13.09
C PHE A 277 27.60 -12.59 13.31
N TYR A 278 26.67 -11.69 12.99
CA TYR A 278 26.86 -10.26 13.19
C TYR A 278 26.86 -9.86 14.67
N ALA A 279 25.98 -10.45 15.50
CA ALA A 279 25.97 -10.22 16.94
C ALA A 279 27.32 -10.60 17.58
N ARG A 280 27.91 -11.75 17.20
CA ARG A 280 29.23 -12.17 17.67
C ARG A 280 30.34 -11.21 17.26
N LYS A 281 30.35 -10.74 16.00
CA LYS A 281 31.35 -9.77 15.52
C LYS A 281 31.29 -8.44 16.28
N ARG A 282 30.09 -7.96 16.61
CA ARG A 282 29.88 -6.74 17.41
C ARG A 282 30.43 -6.91 18.83
N ALA A 283 30.13 -8.04 19.48
CA ALA A 283 30.65 -8.34 20.81
C ALA A 283 32.19 -8.36 20.86
N THR A 284 32.85 -8.91 19.83
CA THR A 284 34.32 -8.90 19.75
C THR A 284 34.91 -7.50 19.55
N THR A 285 34.23 -6.61 18.83
CA THR A 285 34.72 -5.25 18.55
C THR A 285 34.51 -4.27 19.70
N CYS A 286 33.50 -4.46 20.55
CA CYS A 286 33.29 -3.61 21.73
C CYS A 286 34.15 -4.00 22.94
N ASN A 287 34.75 -5.21 22.95
CA ASN A 287 35.66 -5.69 23.99
C ASN A 287 37.15 -5.46 23.65
N SER A 288 37.44 -4.81 22.52
CA SER A 288 38.79 -4.42 22.06
C SER A 288 38.98 -2.91 22.24
#